data_AF-A0AAN5PHB7-F1
#
_entry.id   AF-A0AAN5PHB7-F1
#
_cell.length_a   1.000
_cell.length_b   1.000
_cell.length_c   1.000
_cell.angle_alpha   90.00
_cell.angle_beta   90.00
_cell.angle_gamma   90.00
#
_symmetry.space_group_name_H-M   'P 1'
#
loop_
_entity.id
_entity.type
_entity.pdbx_description
1 polymer ?
#
loop_
_entity_poly.entity_id
_entity_poly.type
_entity_poly.pdbx_seq_one_letter_code
_entity_poly.pdbx_strand_id
1 'polypeptide(L)' 'MDIINLKFEEPLIIRISNTVVKILAFKTQENGNIKFGVEAPRSINIHREEVFHAIKQKETLSTAD' A
#
# COMPACT_ATOMS: atom_id res chain seq x y z
N MET A 1 -5.60 14.96 -1.12
CA MET A 1 -4.72 14.26 -0.17
C MET A 1 -5.39 14.35 1.17
N ASP A 2 -5.86 13.22 1.68
CA ASP A 2 -6.49 13.16 3.00
C ASP A 2 -5.44 12.72 4.01
N ILE A 3 -5.28 13.52 5.07
CA ILE A 3 -4.32 13.24 6.15
C ILE A 3 -5.09 12.66 7.32
N ILE A 4 -4.68 11.46 7.76
CA ILE A 4 -5.28 10.78 8.90
C ILE A 4 -4.19 10.38 9.91
N ASN A 5 -4.56 10.34 11.18
CA ASN A 5 -3.71 9.78 12.22
C ASN A 5 -4.03 8.30 12.39
N LEU A 6 -3.00 7.46 12.28
CA LEU A 6 -3.11 6.03 12.51
C LEU A 6 -2.50 5.67 13.85
N LYS A 7 -3.26 4.95 14.66
CA LYS A 7 -2.71 4.30 15.84
C LYS A 7 -1.98 3.02 15.42
N PHE A 8 -0.87 2.73 16.10
CA PHE A 8 -0.18 1.47 15.91
C PHE A 8 -1.05 0.30 16.38
N GLU A 9 -0.91 -0.84 15.70
CA GLU A 9 -1.62 -2.10 16.01
C GLU A 9 -3.16 -2.04 15.90
N GLU A 10 -3.72 -0.93 15.42
CA GLU A 10 -5.13 -0.80 15.07
C GLU A 10 -5.30 -0.81 13.53
N PRO A 11 -6.22 -1.61 12.97
CA PRO A 11 -6.40 -1.71 11.52
C PRO A 11 -7.13 -0.49 10.94
N LEU A 12 -6.52 0.15 9.95
CA LEU A 12 -7.22 1.02 9.00
C LEU A 12 -7.93 0.15 7.97
N ILE A 13 -9.25 0.32 7.86
CA ILE A 13 -10.06 -0.39 6.87
C ILE A 13 -10.35 0.53 5.69
N ILE A 14 -9.88 0.15 4.50
CA ILE A 14 -10.16 0.83 3.24
C ILE A 14 -11.13 -0.02 2.44
N ARG A 15 -12.28 0.55 2.07
CA ARG A 15 -13.27 -0.10 1.20
C ARG A 15 -13.10 0.43 -0.22
N ILE A 16 -12.73 -0.47 -1.14
CA ILE A 16 -12.55 -0.15 -2.56
C ILE A 16 -13.61 -0.95 -3.32
N SER A 17 -14.66 -0.27 -3.77
CA SER A 17 -15.85 -0.92 -4.35
C SER A 17 -16.37 -2.03 -3.42
N ASN A 18 -16.34 -3.30 -3.85
CA ASN A 18 -16.80 -4.45 -3.08
C ASN A 18 -15.66 -5.20 -2.35
N THR A 19 -14.47 -4.60 -2.29
CA THR A 19 -13.27 -5.20 -1.69
C THR A 19 -12.85 -4.44 -0.43
N VAL A 20 -12.34 -5.17 0.55
CA VAL A 20 -11.78 -4.62 1.79
C VAL A 20 -10.28 -4.84 1.81
N VAL A 21 -9.54 -3.76 2.10
CA VAL A 21 -8.10 -3.78 2.38
C VAL A 21 -7.90 -3.34 3.82
N LYS A 22 -7.10 -4.09 4.59
CA LYS A 22 -6.71 -3.72 5.95
C LYS A 22 -5.25 -3.31 5.98
N ILE A 23 -4.95 -2.20 6.64
CA ILE A 23 -3.58 -1.72 6.85
C ILE A 23 -3.33 -1.62 8.35
N LEU A 24 -2.25 -2.22 8.83
CA LEU A 24 -1.79 -2.08 10.21
C LEU A 24 -0.40 -1.45 10.21
N ALA A 25 -0.22 -0.43 11.05
CA ALA A 25 1.08 0.14 11.33
C ALA A 25 1.70 -0.50 12.58
N PHE A 26 3.00 -0.81 12.51
CA PHE A 26 3.79 -1.37 13.61
C PHE A 26 5.02 -0.49 13.86
N LYS A 27 5.35 -0.30 15.13
CA LYS A 27 6.62 0.33 15.51
C LYS A 27 7.77 -0.64 15.23
N THR A 28 8.88 -0.11 14.73
CA THR A 28 10.14 -0.82 14.65
C THR A 28 11.10 -0.35 15.75
N GLN A 29 12.11 -1.16 16.07
CA GLN A 29 13.18 -0.73 16.98
C GLN A 29 14.09 0.34 16.35
N GLU A 30 14.18 0.35 15.02
CA GLU A 30 14.91 1.36 14.26
C GLU A 30 14.11 2.66 14.19
N ASN A 31 14.74 3.76 14.59
CA ASN A 31 14.14 5.08 14.59
C ASN A 31 13.92 5.57 13.14
N GLY A 32 12.77 6.17 12.88
CA GLY A 32 12.39 6.65 11.54
C GLY A 32 11.69 5.61 10.66
N ASN A 33 11.79 4.32 11.00
CA ASN A 33 11.14 3.25 10.25
C ASN A 33 9.76 2.90 10.85
N ILE A 34 8.81 2.61 9.96
CA ILE A 34 7.47 2.11 10.30
C ILE A 34 7.23 0.88 9.44
N LYS A 35 6.80 -0.21 10.06
CA LYS A 35 6.41 -1.42 9.34
C LYS A 35 4.91 -1.38 9.09
N PHE A 36 4.50 -1.69 7.86
CA PHE A 36 3.10 -1.84 7.50
C PHE A 36 2.77 -3.30 7.19
N GLY A 37 1.70 -3.82 7.78
CA GLY A 37 1.04 -5.04 7.35
C GLY A 37 -0.15 -4.68 6.47
N VAL A 38 -0.27 -5.34 5.32
CA VAL A 38 -1.40 -5.12 4.40
C VAL A 38 -2.09 -6.44 4.13
N GLU A 39 -3.38 -6.52 4.45
CA GLU A 39 -4.25 -7.64 4.13
C GLU A 39 -5.19 -7.22 2.99
N ALA A 40 -5.09 -7.88 1.85
CA ALA A 40 -5.96 -7.65 0.69
C ALA A 40 -6.20 -8.94 -0.09
N PRO A 41 -7.28 -9.04 -0.89
CA PRO A 41 -7.45 -10.14 -1.83
C PRO A 41 -6.35 -10.17 -2.89
N ARG A 42 -6.09 -11.36 -3.44
CA ARG A 42 -5.07 -11.58 -4.48
C ARG A 42 -5.31 -10.80 -5.77
N SER A 43 -6.53 -10.32 -6.00
CA SER A 43 -6.88 -9.47 -7.13
C SER A 43 -6.36 -8.04 -7.01
N ILE A 44 -5.89 -7.63 -5.83
CA ILE A 44 -5.31 -6.30 -5.59
C ILE A 44 -3.81 -6.44 -5.42
N ASN A 45 -3.07 -5.86 -6.37
CA ASN A 45 -1.63 -5.77 -6.28
C ASN A 45 -1.23 -4.64 -5.32
N ILE A 46 -0.36 -4.96 -4.36
CA ILE A 46 0.17 -4.02 -3.38
C ILE A 46 1.64 -3.80 -3.69
N HIS A 47 2.00 -2.57 -3.96
CA HIS A 47 3.37 -2.16 -4.25
C HIS A 47 3.74 -0.96 -3.39
N ARG A 48 5.03 -0.83 -3.08
CA ARG A 48 5.57 0.46 -2.66
C ARG A 48 5.49 1.43 -3.84
N GLU A 49 5.33 2.71 -3.57
CA GLU A 49 5.09 3.74 -4.60
C GLU A 49 6.19 3.74 -5.67
N GLU A 50 7.45 3.67 -5.26
CA GLU A 50 8.60 3.64 -6.17
C GLU A 50 8.58 2.42 -7.11
N VAL A 51 8.13 1.28 -6.61
CA VAL A 51 8.00 0.04 -7.40
C VAL A 51 6.82 0.15 -8.36
N PHE A 52 5.69 0.69 -7.90
CA PHE A 52 4.49 0.89 -8.73
C PHE A 52 4.80 1.78 -9.93
N HIS A 53 5.49 2.91 -9.72
CA HIS A 53 5.88 3.81 -10.80
C HIS A 53 6.84 3.14 -11.79
N ALA A 54 7.82 2.37 -11.31
CA ALA A 54 8.74 1.65 -12.18
C ALA A 54 8.05 0.58 -13.05
N ILE A 55 7.05 -0.13 -12.51
CA ILE A 55 6.23 -1.10 -13.28
C ILE A 55 5.44 -0.36 -14.36
N LYS A 56 4.71 0.70 -13.97
CA LYS A 56 3.84 1.45 -14.88
C LYS A 56 4.61 2.09 -16.03
N GLN A 57 5.83 2.59 -15.77
CA GLN A 57 6.69 3.12 -16.84
C GLN A 57 7.01 2.04 -17.87
N LYS A 58 7.42 0.83 -17.43
CA LYS A 58 7.73 -0.28 -18.34
C LYS A 58 6.54 -0.71 -19.19
N GLU A 59 5.37 -0.83 -18.58
CA GLU A 59 4.12 -1.18 -19.29
C GLU A 59 3.77 -0.12 -20.36
N THR A 60 3.95 1.16 -20.03
CA THR A 60 3.66 2.26 -20.97
C THR A 60 4.62 2.21 -22.17
N LEU A 61 5.90 1.92 -21.95
CA LEU A 61 6.86 1.76 -23.04
C LEU A 61 6.58 0.51 -23.90
N SER A 62 6.21 -0.62 -23.30
CA SER A 62 5.95 -1.86 -24.05
C SER A 62 4.67 -1.84 -24.89
N THR A 63 3.76 -0.90 -24.64
CA THR A 63 2.49 -0.76 -25.39
C THR A 63 2.60 0.27 -26.53
N ALA A 64 3.75 0.93 -26.67
CA ALA A 64 4.03 1.96 -27.67
C ALA A 64 4.84 1.44 -28.88
N ASP A 65 5.18 0.15 -28.90
CA ASP A 65 5.81 -0.60 -30.00
C ASP A 65 4.79 -1.55 -30.66
#